data_AF-A0A2H5RRY8-F1
#
_entry.id   AF-A0A2H5RRY8-F1
#
_cell.length_a   1.000
_cell.length_b   1.000
_cell.length_c   1.000
_cell.angle_alpha   90.00
_cell.angle_beta   90.00
_cell.angle_gamma   90.00
#
_symmetry.space_group_name_H-M   'P 1'
#
loop_
_entity.id
_entity.type
_entity.pdbx_description
1 polymer ?
#
loop_
_entity_poly.entity_id
_entity_poly.type
_entity_poly.pdbx_seq_one_letter_code
_entity_poly.pdbx_strand_id
1 'polypeptide(L)'
;MISRKLFFFAMVTLFCMIFIELSQTAPLIKRQVGKVAFADFEGKVTGRFTWTNIPEEKCRVIGQFNTGLDSPDIGDYKLCIEDVDGKVIQDLTDEFRREVTINPPGSSPFEVDFPSMTVEDVVGDNLVLKFKEYKIGEAKIKSV
;
A
#
# COMPACT_ATOMS: atom_id res chain seq x y z
N MET A 1 -52.30 -19.41 28.39
CA MET A 1 -51.62 -18.10 28.50
C MET A 1 -50.14 -18.36 28.68
N ILE A 2 -49.31 -18.04 27.68
CA ILE A 2 -47.85 -18.13 27.85
C ILE A 2 -47.47 -17.11 28.93
N SER A 3 -46.66 -17.52 29.91
CA SER A 3 -46.26 -16.60 30.96
C SER A 3 -45.41 -15.49 30.33
N ARG A 4 -45.66 -14.23 30.70
CA ARG A 4 -44.90 -13.06 30.20
C ARG A 4 -43.37 -13.25 30.32
N LYS A 5 -42.94 -14.04 31.31
CA LYS A 5 -41.53 -14.39 31.54
C LYS A 5 -41.00 -15.36 30.48
N LEU A 6 -41.79 -16.37 30.08
CA LEU A 6 -41.41 -17.32 29.02
C LEU A 6 -41.29 -16.64 27.66
N PHE A 7 -42.18 -15.70 27.35
CA PHE A 7 -42.12 -14.94 26.10
C PHE A 7 -40.85 -14.08 26.02
N PHE A 8 -40.45 -13.47 27.14
CA PHE A 8 -39.24 -12.66 27.20
C PHE A 8 -37.96 -13.49 26.99
N PHE A 9 -37.85 -14.65 27.63
CA PHE A 9 -36.72 -15.56 27.43
C PHE A 9 -36.61 -16.04 25.98
N ALA A 10 -37.74 -16.40 25.35
CA ALA A 10 -37.75 -16.81 23.95
C ALA A 10 -37.33 -15.69 22.99
N MET A 11 -37.70 -14.45 23.28
CA MET A 11 -37.32 -13.28 22.47
C MET A 11 -35.82 -12.99 22.59
N VAL A 12 -35.25 -13.08 23.80
CA VAL A 12 -33.80 -12.89 24.04
C VAL A 12 -32.99 -13.97 23.35
N THR A 13 -33.39 -15.25 23.43
CA THR A 13 -32.67 -16.33 22.75
C THR A 13 -32.71 -16.19 21.24
N LEU A 14 -33.85 -15.78 20.66
CA LEU A 14 -33.97 -15.52 19.24
C LEU A 14 -33.07 -14.36 18.80
N PHE A 15 -33.02 -13.28 19.58
CA PHE A 15 -32.13 -12.15 19.33
C PHE A 15 -30.66 -12.57 19.37
N CYS A 16 -30.25 -13.38 20.35
CA CYS A 16 -28.88 -13.88 20.45
C CYS A 16 -28.48 -14.76 19.25
N MET A 17 -29.38 -15.62 18.76
CA MET A 17 -29.09 -16.45 17.58
C MET A 17 -28.89 -15.61 16.31
N ILE A 18 -29.71 -14.56 16.13
CA ILE A 18 -29.58 -13.64 14.98
C ILE A 18 -28.24 -12.89 15.02
N PHE A 19 -27.77 -12.45 16.19
CA PHE A 19 -26.48 -11.76 16.32
C PHE A 19 -25.28 -12.68 16.05
N ILE A 20 -25.36 -13.95 16.42
CA ILE A 20 -24.30 -14.93 16.14
C ILE A 20 -24.21 -15.18 14.63
N GLU A 21 -25.34 -15.36 13.95
CA GLU A 21 -25.39 -15.56 12.50
C GLU A 21 -24.94 -14.31 11.71
N LEU A 22 -25.30 -13.10 12.17
CA LEU A 22 -24.82 -11.86 11.55
C LEU A 22 -23.31 -11.66 11.70
N SER A 23 -22.72 -12.08 12.82
CA SER A 23 -21.29 -11.91 13.09
C SER A 23 -20.36 -12.79 12.22
N GLN A 24 -20.90 -13.78 11.50
CA GLN A 24 -20.11 -14.76 10.74
C GLN A 24 -20.04 -14.50 9.22
N THR A 25 -20.52 -13.37 8.69
CA THR A 25 -20.67 -13.19 7.24
C THR A 25 -19.58 -12.38 6.52
N ALA A 26 -18.54 -11.89 7.20
CA ALA A 26 -17.36 -11.41 6.48
C ALA A 26 -16.40 -12.59 6.27
N PRO A 27 -16.13 -13.02 5.02
CA PRO A 27 -14.99 -13.88 4.78
C PRO A 27 -13.76 -13.09 5.28
N LEU A 28 -13.09 -13.60 6.30
CA LEU A 28 -11.72 -13.17 6.60
C LEU A 28 -10.88 -13.57 5.38
N ILE A 29 -10.84 -12.71 4.36
CA ILE A 29 -9.84 -12.80 3.30
C ILE A 29 -8.51 -12.60 4.01
N LYS A 30 -7.89 -13.70 4.44
CA LYS A 30 -6.55 -13.65 5.01
C LYS A 30 -5.65 -13.03 3.96
N ARG A 31 -5.04 -11.88 4.27
CA ARG A 31 -3.97 -11.31 3.45
C ARG A 31 -2.95 -12.41 3.15
N GLN A 32 -2.57 -12.51 1.89
CA GLN A 32 -1.56 -13.46 1.47
C GLN A 32 -0.18 -12.91 1.86
N VAL A 33 0.27 -13.25 3.08
CA VAL A 33 1.64 -12.97 3.53
C VAL A 33 2.62 -13.61 2.54
N GLY A 34 3.66 -12.87 2.17
CA GLY A 34 4.64 -13.28 1.18
C GLY A 34 4.25 -12.98 -0.27
N LYS A 35 3.07 -12.39 -0.52
CA LYS A 35 2.77 -11.84 -1.84
C LYS A 35 3.71 -10.68 -2.14
N VAL A 36 4.19 -10.61 -3.39
CA VAL A 36 5.17 -9.64 -3.85
C VAL A 36 4.70 -8.96 -5.12
N ALA A 37 4.97 -7.66 -5.21
CA ALA A 37 4.93 -6.92 -6.46
C ALA A 37 6.19 -6.07 -6.63
N PHE A 38 6.49 -5.69 -7.86
CA PHE A 38 7.64 -4.86 -8.17
C PHE A 38 7.32 -3.82 -9.26
N ALA A 39 8.09 -2.74 -9.26
CA ALA A 39 8.07 -1.70 -10.28
C ALA A 39 9.51 -1.42 -10.70
N ASP A 40 9.79 -1.61 -11.99
CA ASP A 40 11.09 -1.38 -12.61
C ASP A 40 11.04 -0.11 -13.45
N PHE A 41 11.87 0.87 -13.09
CA PHE A 41 12.10 2.05 -13.92
C PHE A 41 13.20 1.74 -14.93
N GLU A 42 12.89 1.86 -16.22
CA GLU A 42 13.78 1.44 -17.32
C GLU A 42 14.21 2.61 -18.24
N GLY A 43 13.94 3.86 -17.82
CA GLY A 43 14.15 5.07 -18.64
C GLY A 43 15.36 5.91 -18.21
N LYS A 44 15.22 7.23 -18.28
CA LYS A 44 16.22 8.17 -17.73
C LYS A 44 16.37 8.01 -16.22
N VAL A 45 15.24 7.84 -15.54
CA VAL A 45 15.18 7.33 -14.18
C VAL A 45 15.26 5.81 -14.25
N THR A 46 16.17 5.23 -13.50
CA THR A 46 16.29 3.77 -13.35
C THR A 46 16.27 3.39 -11.88
N GLY A 47 15.81 2.18 -11.58
CA GLY A 47 15.64 1.71 -10.20
C GLY A 47 14.58 0.64 -10.09
N ARG A 48 14.46 0.07 -8.90
CA ARG A 48 13.45 -0.94 -8.58
C ARG A 48 12.84 -0.65 -7.22
N PHE A 49 11.53 -0.80 -7.13
CA PHE A 49 10.78 -0.87 -5.88
C PHE A 49 10.05 -2.21 -5.79
N THR A 50 9.96 -2.75 -4.58
CA THR A 50 9.35 -4.03 -4.26
C THR A 50 8.40 -3.84 -3.09
N TRP A 51 7.18 -4.35 -3.24
CA TRP A 51 6.15 -4.41 -2.19
C TRP A 51 6.04 -5.85 -1.74
N THR A 52 6.04 -6.09 -0.44
CA THR A 52 5.87 -7.42 0.15
C THR A 52 4.84 -7.36 1.27
N ASN A 53 3.77 -8.15 1.15
CA ASN A 53 2.86 -8.37 2.28
C ASN A 53 3.61 -9.12 3.38
N ILE A 54 3.81 -8.49 4.54
CA ILE A 54 4.47 -9.08 5.70
C ILE A 54 3.42 -9.35 6.82
N PRO A 55 3.77 -10.07 7.90
CA PRO A 55 2.88 -10.24 9.04
C PRO A 55 2.39 -8.90 9.64
N GLU A 56 1.37 -8.98 10.51
CA GLU A 56 0.80 -7.80 11.22
C GLU A 56 0.11 -6.78 10.30
N GLU A 57 -0.49 -7.23 9.19
CA GLU A 57 -1.25 -6.37 8.29
C GLU A 57 -0.45 -5.19 7.74
N LYS A 58 0.83 -5.44 7.44
CA LYS A 58 1.75 -4.46 6.86
C LYS A 58 2.18 -4.86 5.47
N CYS A 59 2.50 -3.86 4.66
CA CYS A 59 3.23 -4.03 3.41
C CYS A 59 4.59 -3.35 3.54
N ARG A 60 5.66 -4.13 3.41
CA ARG A 60 7.02 -3.59 3.34
C ARG A 60 7.29 -3.12 1.92
N VAL A 61 7.78 -1.90 1.79
CA VAL A 61 8.22 -1.34 0.52
C VAL A 61 9.71 -1.08 0.61
N ILE A 62 10.47 -1.74 -0.26
CA ILE A 62 11.92 -1.55 -0.38
C ILE A 62 12.22 -1.09 -1.80
N GLY A 63 13.09 -0.10 -1.97
CA GLY A 63 13.51 0.29 -3.30
C GLY A 63 14.72 1.19 -3.34
N GLN A 64 15.18 1.48 -4.54
CA GLN A 64 16.29 2.39 -4.77
C GLN A 64 16.23 2.93 -6.20
N PHE A 65 16.58 4.21 -6.37
CA PHE A 65 16.88 4.77 -7.67
C PHE A 65 18.38 4.69 -7.96
N ASN A 66 18.74 4.20 -9.15
CA ASN A 66 20.12 4.07 -9.60
C ASN A 66 20.57 5.29 -10.43
N THR A 67 19.65 5.90 -11.18
CA THR A 67 19.92 7.08 -12.03
C THR A 67 18.69 8.02 -12.10
N GLY A 68 18.89 9.23 -12.62
CA GLY A 68 17.83 10.19 -12.93
C GLY A 68 17.50 11.18 -11.81
N LEU A 69 18.25 11.15 -10.71
CA LEU A 69 18.14 12.10 -9.60
C LEU A 69 19.35 13.03 -9.64
N ASP A 70 19.26 14.10 -10.43
CA ASP A 70 20.35 15.02 -10.70
C ASP A 70 20.53 16.10 -9.62
N SER A 71 19.44 16.54 -8.97
CA SER A 71 19.49 17.43 -7.81
C SER A 71 19.83 16.64 -6.54
N PRO A 72 20.76 17.10 -5.69
CA PRO A 72 21.03 16.47 -4.40
C PRO A 72 19.98 16.83 -3.32
N ASP A 73 19.09 17.79 -3.59
CA ASP A 73 18.04 18.18 -2.65
C ASP A 73 16.87 17.20 -2.72
N ILE A 74 16.69 16.40 -1.67
CA ILE A 74 15.57 15.46 -1.54
C ILE A 74 14.20 16.17 -1.58
N GLY A 75 14.14 17.46 -1.20
CA GLY A 75 12.93 18.28 -1.24
C GLY A 75 12.42 18.54 -2.65
N ASP A 76 13.29 18.48 -3.67
CA ASP A 76 12.91 18.63 -5.08
C ASP A 76 12.11 17.44 -5.61
N TYR A 77 12.11 16.30 -4.94
CA TYR A 77 11.45 15.08 -5.42
C TYR A 77 10.15 14.78 -4.69
N LYS A 78 9.21 14.18 -5.43
CA LYS A 78 7.98 13.57 -4.91
C LYS A 78 7.85 12.14 -5.45
N LEU A 79 7.44 11.23 -4.59
CA LEU A 79 7.22 9.83 -4.93
C LEU A 79 5.76 9.48 -4.63
N CYS A 80 5.01 9.06 -5.64
CA CYS A 80 3.58 8.78 -5.50
C CYS A 80 3.22 7.48 -6.23
N ILE A 81 2.15 6.83 -5.78
CA ILE A 81 1.45 5.79 -6.54
C ILE A 81 0.23 6.45 -7.18
N GLU A 82 0.15 6.36 -8.50
CA GLU A 82 -0.93 6.92 -9.32
C GLU A 82 -1.67 5.81 -10.06
N ASP A 83 -2.99 5.93 -10.15
CA ASP A 83 -3.79 5.04 -10.98
C ASP A 83 -3.56 5.31 -12.48
N VAL A 84 -4.24 4.54 -13.34
CA VAL A 84 -4.14 4.66 -14.80
C VAL A 84 -4.60 6.01 -15.36
N ASP A 85 -5.40 6.75 -14.60
CA ASP A 85 -5.91 8.07 -14.96
C ASP A 85 -5.04 9.21 -14.40
N GLY A 86 -3.95 8.87 -13.68
CA GLY A 86 -3.02 9.82 -13.07
C GLY A 86 -3.50 10.41 -11.75
N LYS A 87 -4.53 9.84 -11.13
CA LYS A 87 -4.96 10.23 -9.78
C LYS A 87 -4.03 9.60 -8.75
N VAL A 88 -3.55 10.42 -7.81
CA VAL A 88 -2.74 9.93 -6.69
C VAL A 88 -3.59 9.05 -5.77
N ILE A 89 -3.22 7.78 -5.67
CA ILE A 89 -3.82 6.79 -4.77
C ILE A 89 -3.09 6.80 -3.43
N GLN A 90 -1.77 6.95 -3.46
CA GLN A 90 -0.92 7.03 -2.27
C GLN A 90 0.22 8.01 -2.50
N ASP A 91 0.39 8.97 -1.60
CA ASP A 91 1.60 9.79 -1.54
C ASP A 91 2.62 9.11 -0.62
N LEU A 92 3.86 8.96 -1.10
CA LEU A 92 5.00 8.37 -0.38
C LEU A 92 6.09 9.40 -0.12
N THR A 93 5.83 10.68 -0.41
CA THR A 93 6.84 11.74 -0.44
C THR A 93 7.49 11.99 0.92
N ASP A 94 6.70 11.96 1.99
CA ASP A 94 7.20 12.24 3.34
C ASP A 94 8.09 11.10 3.85
N GLU A 95 7.70 9.85 3.58
CA GLU A 95 8.52 8.67 3.83
C GLU A 95 9.80 8.70 2.99
N PHE A 96 9.68 8.97 1.70
CA PHE A 96 10.83 9.02 0.80
C PHE A 96 11.84 10.07 1.26
N ARG A 97 11.38 11.26 1.65
CA ARG A 97 12.25 12.34 2.15
C ARG A 97 12.93 12.02 3.48
N ARG A 98 12.29 11.20 4.32
CA ARG A 98 12.82 10.83 5.63
C ARG A 98 13.85 9.71 5.54
N GLU A 99 13.61 8.71 4.70
CA GLU A 99 14.43 7.50 4.65
C GLU A 99 15.57 7.57 3.62
N VAL A 100 15.48 8.48 2.64
CA VAL A 100 16.39 8.47 1.49
C VAL A 100 17.32 9.67 1.48
N THR A 101 18.60 9.40 1.25
CA THR A 101 19.59 10.41 0.87
C THR A 101 19.83 10.34 -0.64
N ILE A 102 19.78 11.50 -1.32
CA ILE A 102 20.11 11.57 -2.74
C ILE A 102 21.63 11.66 -2.91
N ASN A 103 22.18 10.74 -3.69
CA ASN A 103 23.59 10.71 -4.09
C ASN A 103 23.60 10.69 -5.61
N PRO A 104 23.52 11.86 -6.28
CA PRO A 104 23.38 11.91 -7.73
C PRO A 104 24.39 11.01 -8.45
N PRO A 105 23.96 10.23 -9.45
CA PRO A 105 22.65 10.31 -10.11
C PRO A 105 21.54 9.48 -9.46
N GLY A 106 21.77 8.85 -8.30
CA GLY A 106 20.83 7.91 -7.67
C GLY A 106 20.53 8.24 -6.20
N SER A 107 20.13 7.23 -5.44
CA SER A 107 19.73 7.38 -4.04
C SER A 107 20.29 6.26 -3.15
N SER A 108 20.25 6.47 -1.83
CA SER A 108 20.31 5.36 -0.88
C SER A 108 19.07 4.47 -0.99
N PRO A 109 19.09 3.26 -0.42
CA PRO A 109 17.89 2.43 -0.29
C PRO A 109 16.78 3.13 0.51
N PHE A 110 15.55 2.91 0.09
CA PHE A 110 14.30 3.19 0.80
C PHE A 110 13.79 1.89 1.42
N GLU A 111 13.36 1.92 2.67
CA GLU A 111 12.67 0.80 3.33
C GLU A 111 11.65 1.32 4.34
N VAL A 112 10.35 1.02 4.11
CA VAL A 112 9.27 1.41 5.03
C VAL A 112 8.22 0.32 5.11
N ASP A 113 7.72 0.08 6.32
CA ASP A 113 6.53 -0.74 6.58
C ASP A 113 5.28 0.13 6.63
N PHE A 114 4.41 -0.02 5.65
CA PHE A 114 3.13 0.69 5.60
C PHE A 114 2.04 -0.15 6.30
N PRO A 115 1.46 0.34 7.41
CA PRO A 115 0.33 -0.33 8.04
C PRO A 115 -0.90 -0.24 7.13
N SER A 116 -1.71 -1.28 7.10
CA SER A 116 -2.97 -1.34 6.34
C SER A 116 -2.85 -1.27 4.81
N MET A 117 -1.68 -1.03 4.23
CA MET A 117 -1.44 -1.22 2.79
C MET A 117 -1.26 -2.71 2.47
N THR A 118 -1.71 -3.14 1.29
CA THR A 118 -1.38 -4.44 0.70
C THR A 118 -0.77 -4.30 -0.69
N VAL A 119 -0.11 -5.35 -1.14
CA VAL A 119 0.28 -5.53 -2.54
C VAL A 119 -0.94 -5.43 -3.47
N GLU A 120 -2.07 -6.00 -3.08
CA GLU A 120 -3.32 -5.96 -3.85
C GLU A 120 -3.85 -4.55 -4.11
N ASP A 121 -3.63 -3.63 -3.17
CA ASP A 121 -4.11 -2.25 -3.28
C ASP A 121 -3.37 -1.45 -4.35
N VAL A 122 -2.17 -1.88 -4.75
CA VAL A 122 -1.27 -1.11 -5.62
C VAL A 122 -0.91 -1.82 -6.92
N VAL A 123 -1.18 -3.12 -7.05
CA VAL A 123 -0.91 -3.86 -8.30
C VAL A 123 -1.81 -3.35 -9.41
N GLY A 124 -1.19 -2.99 -10.54
CA GLY A 124 -1.88 -2.42 -11.70
C GLY A 124 -1.70 -0.91 -11.84
N ASP A 125 -1.39 -0.23 -10.74
CA ASP A 125 -1.08 1.20 -10.68
C ASP A 125 0.39 1.47 -11.07
N ASN A 126 0.77 2.74 -11.04
CA ASN A 126 2.10 3.21 -11.41
C ASN A 126 2.81 3.86 -10.22
N LEU A 127 4.06 3.48 -9.96
CA LEU A 127 4.95 4.26 -9.11
C LEU A 127 5.54 5.39 -9.95
N VAL A 128 5.39 6.62 -9.49
CA VAL A 128 5.72 7.84 -10.23
C VAL A 128 6.71 8.68 -9.43
N LEU A 129 7.83 9.03 -10.08
CA LEU A 129 8.79 9.98 -9.56
C LEU A 129 8.61 11.33 -10.26
N LYS A 130 8.44 12.39 -9.47
CA LYS A 130 8.36 13.76 -9.95
C LYS A 130 9.56 14.56 -9.46
N PHE A 131 10.07 15.44 -10.32
CA PHE A 131 10.96 16.53 -9.96
C PHE A 131 10.14 17.81 -9.96
N LYS A 132 9.95 18.38 -8.78
CA LYS A 132 9.01 19.47 -8.48
C LYS A 132 7.59 19.02 -8.85
N GLU A 133 7.01 19.61 -9.90
CA GLU A 133 5.68 19.24 -10.41
C GLU A 133 5.74 18.41 -11.69
N TYR A 134 6.92 18.13 -12.23
CA TYR A 134 7.08 17.41 -13.50
C TYR A 134 7.37 15.94 -13.27
N LYS A 135 6.59 15.06 -13.89
CA LYS A 135 6.88 13.63 -13.94
C LYS A 135 8.17 13.37 -14.72
N ILE A 136 9.14 12.71 -14.08
CA ILE A 136 10.44 12.37 -14.68
C ILE A 136 10.65 10.87 -14.84
N GLY A 137 9.90 10.06 -14.10
CA GLY A 137 9.94 8.61 -14.19
C GLY A 137 8.60 8.00 -13.81
N GLU A 138 8.31 6.84 -14.39
CA GLU A 138 7.11 6.05 -14.12
C GLU A 138 7.42 4.57 -14.32
N ALA A 139 6.89 3.72 -13.44
CA ALA A 139 7.00 2.28 -13.55
C ALA A 139 5.70 1.60 -13.09
N LYS A 140 5.18 0.70 -13.92
CA LYS A 140 3.98 -0.08 -13.58
C LYS A 140 4.29 -1.09 -12.48
N ILE A 141 3.44 -1.14 -11.46
CA ILE A 141 3.53 -2.11 -10.36
C ILE A 141 2.90 -3.43 -10.82
N LYS A 142 3.71 -4.50 -10.85
CA LYS A 142 3.32 -5.83 -11.34
C LYS A 142 3.46 -6.85 -10.23
N SER A 143 2.44 -7.70 -10.05
CA SER A 143 2.57 -8.88 -9.19
C SER A 143 3.62 -9.83 -9.78
N VAL A 144 4.32 -10.54 -8.89
CA VAL A 144 5.06 -11.77 -9.23
C VAL A 144 4.06 -12.90 -9.46
#